data_AF-J9GDM4-F1
#
_entry.id   AF-J9GDM4-F1
#
_cell.length_a   1.000
_cell.length_b   1.000
_cell.length_c   1.000
_cell.angle_alpha   90.00
_cell.angle_beta   90.00
_cell.angle_gamma   90.00
#
_symmetry.space_group_name_H-M   'P 1'
#
loop_
_entity.id
_entity.type
_entity.pdbx_description
1 polymer ?
#
loop_
_entity_poly.entity_id
_entity_poly.type
_entity_poly.pdbx_seq_one_letter_code
_entity_poly.pdbx_strand_id
1 'polypeptide(L)'
;MLNASYNLQLRNVKAYIPEYPVGNAEECADMIHDFVPIAKAIDALSNLKIISFGPRPLNFLACNAPIKQLYNLGVEIEENSELDLFEAFNKHAGDERIPAIVKEMEEELGAGIKNRRSWKSLRSMSLP
;
A
#
# COMPACT_ATOMS: atom_id res chain seq x y z
N MET A 1 -6.14 32.91 -30.03
CA MET A 1 -5.40 31.72 -29.56
C MET A 1 -3.87 31.89 -29.53
N LEU A 2 -3.25 32.77 -30.34
CA LEU A 2 -1.77 32.90 -30.35
C LEU A 2 -1.18 33.64 -29.13
N ASN A 3 -1.80 34.72 -28.64
CA ASN A 3 -1.28 35.46 -27.49
C ASN A 3 -1.44 34.71 -26.16
N ALA A 4 -2.52 33.95 -25.99
CA ALA A 4 -2.76 33.15 -24.79
C ALA A 4 -1.73 32.01 -24.65
N SER A 5 -1.35 31.38 -25.76
CA SER A 5 -0.35 30.29 -25.74
C SER A 5 1.07 30.78 -25.44
N TYR A 6 1.42 32.02 -25.80
CA TYR A 6 2.68 32.64 -25.40
C TYR A 6 2.73 32.97 -23.91
N ASN A 7 1.67 33.58 -23.36
CA ASN A 7 1.63 33.99 -21.95
C ASN A 7 1.62 32.80 -20.97
N LEU A 8 1.07 31.66 -21.38
CA LEU A 8 0.98 30.45 -20.56
C LEU A 8 2.09 29.42 -20.84
N GLN A 9 3.13 29.79 -21.62
CA GLN A 9 4.25 28.91 -21.99
C GLN A 9 3.83 27.57 -22.65
N LEU A 10 2.71 27.55 -23.38
CA LEU A 10 2.15 26.31 -23.94
C LEU A 10 2.81 25.85 -25.25
N ARG A 11 3.90 26.49 -25.69
CA ARG A 11 4.64 26.06 -26.89
C ARG A 11 5.30 24.71 -26.64
N ASN A 12 5.07 23.77 -27.57
CA ASN A 12 5.51 22.36 -27.52
C ASN A 12 4.78 21.47 -26.51
N VAL A 13 3.79 22.00 -25.78
CA VAL A 13 2.92 21.17 -24.93
C VAL A 13 1.87 20.53 -25.82
N LYS A 14 1.82 19.19 -25.86
CA LYS A 14 0.73 18.44 -26.50
C LYS A 14 -0.53 18.52 -25.62
N ALA A 15 -1.12 19.71 -25.55
CA ALA A 15 -2.36 19.93 -24.81
C ALA A 15 -3.56 19.62 -25.71
N TYR A 16 -4.48 18.79 -25.23
CA TYR A 16 -5.79 18.64 -25.82
C TYR A 16 -6.67 19.82 -25.38
N ILE A 17 -7.18 20.59 -26.35
CA ILE A 17 -8.18 21.63 -26.10
C ILE A 17 -9.54 21.05 -26.48
N PRO A 18 -10.47 20.88 -25.52
CA PRO A 18 -11.80 20.36 -25.79
C PRO A 18 -12.60 21.24 -26.76
N GLU A 19 -13.49 20.64 -27.57
CA GLU A 19 -14.32 21.36 -28.55
C GLU A 19 -15.36 22.29 -27.91
N TYR A 20 -15.73 22.02 -26.65
CA TYR A 20 -16.65 22.82 -25.85
C TYR A 20 -15.98 23.22 -24.53
N PRO A 21 -16.30 24.40 -23.97
CA PRO A 21 -15.77 24.79 -22.67
C PRO A 21 -16.15 23.76 -21.62
N VAL A 22 -15.13 23.27 -20.89
CA VAL A 22 -15.27 22.23 -19.86
C VAL A 22 -16.15 22.70 -18.71
N GLY A 23 -16.10 23.99 -18.42
CA GLY A 23 -16.89 24.67 -17.39
C GLY A 23 -16.43 26.12 -17.24
N ASN A 24 -17.06 26.85 -16.31
CA ASN A 24 -16.55 28.14 -15.84
C ASN A 24 -15.33 27.95 -14.91
N ALA A 25 -14.71 29.05 -14.45
CA ALA A 25 -13.49 28.97 -13.65
C ALA A 25 -13.69 28.27 -12.30
N GLU A 26 -14.86 28.44 -11.67
CA GLU A 26 -15.21 27.84 -10.39
C GLU A 26 -15.48 26.33 -10.56
N GLU A 27 -16.27 25.95 -11.56
CA GLU A 27 -16.54 24.55 -11.92
C GLU A 27 -15.25 23.79 -12.26
N CYS A 28 -14.35 24.40 -13.03
CA CYS A 28 -13.05 23.79 -13.34
C CYS A 28 -12.18 23.62 -12.09
N ALA A 29 -12.25 24.55 -11.14
CA ALA A 29 -11.50 24.43 -9.88
C ALA A 29 -12.03 23.28 -9.02
N ASP A 30 -13.35 23.11 -8.95
CA ASP A 30 -13.99 21.99 -8.26
C ASP A 30 -13.61 20.65 -8.89
N MET A 31 -13.59 20.55 -10.23
CA MET A 31 -13.17 19.32 -10.93
C MET A 31 -11.70 18.95 -10.66
N ILE A 32 -10.83 19.92 -10.39
CA ILE A 32 -9.43 19.64 -10.03
C ILE A 32 -9.35 18.96 -8.65
N HIS A 33 -10.28 19.24 -7.74
CA HIS A 33 -10.30 18.58 -6.43
C HIS A 33 -10.56 17.07 -6.51
N ASP A 34 -11.21 16.59 -7.58
CA ASP A 34 -11.40 15.15 -7.82
C ASP A 34 -10.09 14.41 -8.11
N PHE A 35 -9.01 15.13 -8.45
CA PHE A 35 -7.68 14.54 -8.62
C PHE A 35 -6.94 14.34 -7.30
N VAL A 36 -7.40 14.92 -6.19
CA VAL A 36 -6.73 14.80 -4.88
C VAL A 36 -6.54 13.33 -4.45
N PRO A 37 -7.54 12.43 -4.56
CA PRO A 37 -7.34 11.02 -4.24
C PRO A 37 -6.30 10.34 -5.13
N ILE A 38 -6.25 10.69 -6.42
CA ILE A 38 -5.29 10.15 -7.39
C ILE A 38 -3.88 10.61 -7.04
N ALA A 39 -3.71 11.92 -6.78
CA ALA A 39 -2.43 12.50 -6.38
C ALA A 39 -1.92 11.87 -5.07
N LYS A 40 -2.80 11.70 -4.07
CA LYS A 40 -2.46 11.01 -2.81
C LYS A 40 -2.05 9.56 -3.04
N ALA A 41 -2.73 8.83 -3.93
CA ALA A 41 -2.37 7.45 -4.23
C ALA A 41 -0.98 7.35 -4.88
N ILE A 42 -0.66 8.24 -5.82
CA ILE A 42 0.66 8.29 -6.47
C ILE A 42 1.76 8.63 -5.44
N ASP A 43 1.52 9.64 -4.61
CA ASP A 43 2.45 10.05 -3.54
C ASP A 43 2.67 8.91 -2.53
N ALA A 44 1.61 8.24 -2.10
CA ALA A 44 1.71 7.09 -1.20
C ALA A 44 2.46 5.91 -1.83
N LEU A 45 2.24 5.62 -3.11
CA LEU A 45 2.96 4.56 -3.83
C LEU A 45 4.46 4.85 -3.95
N SER A 46 4.83 6.12 -4.16
CA SER A 46 6.23 6.53 -4.25
C SER A 46 7.01 6.39 -2.94
N ASN A 47 6.31 6.30 -1.82
CA ASN A 47 6.87 6.08 -0.48
C ASN A 47 6.53 4.69 0.08
N LEU A 48 5.97 3.80 -0.74
CA LEU A 48 5.55 2.47 -0.32
C LEU A 48 6.77 1.54 -0.25
N LYS A 49 6.93 0.88 0.89
CA LYS A 49 7.88 -0.22 1.06
C LYS A 49 7.14 -1.54 1.25
N ILE A 50 7.35 -2.48 0.35
CA ILE A 50 6.82 -3.84 0.42
C ILE A 50 7.87 -4.73 1.06
N ILE A 51 7.55 -5.31 2.20
CA ILE A 51 8.42 -6.25 2.90
C ILE A 51 7.82 -7.66 2.73
N SER A 52 8.57 -8.57 2.11
CA SER A 52 8.18 -9.96 1.94
C SER A 52 8.99 -10.88 2.84
N PHE A 53 8.35 -11.95 3.32
CA PHE A 53 8.98 -13.04 4.07
C PHE A 53 8.61 -14.35 3.40
N GLY A 54 9.60 -15.19 3.07
CA GLY A 54 9.33 -16.50 2.50
C GLY A 54 10.33 -16.97 1.44
N PRO A 55 10.36 -18.27 1.12
CA PRO A 55 11.03 -18.75 -0.07
C PRO A 55 10.29 -18.22 -1.31
N ARG A 56 11.04 -17.88 -2.37
CA ARG A 56 10.41 -17.49 -3.65
C ARG A 56 9.44 -18.58 -4.11
N PRO A 57 8.18 -18.26 -4.42
CA PRO A 57 7.21 -19.26 -4.86
C PRO A 57 7.73 -20.04 -6.07
N LEU A 58 7.44 -21.34 -6.11
CA LEU A 58 7.91 -22.27 -7.16
C LEU A 58 7.56 -21.83 -8.59
N ASN A 59 6.58 -20.95 -8.76
CA ASN A 59 6.15 -20.41 -10.04
C ASN A 59 6.87 -19.08 -10.37
N PHE A 60 8.16 -19.18 -10.66
CA PHE A 60 9.10 -18.07 -10.90
C PHE A 60 8.63 -17.08 -12.00
N LEU A 61 7.87 -17.53 -13.01
CA LEU A 61 7.33 -16.67 -14.07
C LEU A 61 6.21 -15.73 -13.60
N ALA A 62 5.43 -16.13 -12.60
CA ALA A 62 4.37 -15.29 -12.02
C ALA A 62 4.93 -14.28 -11.00
N CYS A 63 6.03 -14.61 -10.32
CA CYS A 63 6.67 -13.73 -9.32
C CYS A 63 7.66 -12.72 -9.92
N ASN A 64 8.06 -12.88 -11.19
CA ASN A 64 8.78 -11.84 -11.95
C ASN A 64 7.83 -10.88 -12.71
N ALA A 65 6.51 -11.11 -12.65
CA ALA A 65 5.51 -10.14 -13.11
C ALA A 65 5.55 -8.88 -12.23
N PRO A 66 5.46 -7.71 -12.84
CA PRO A 66 6.62 -6.90 -13.16
C PRO A 66 7.02 -6.06 -11.94
N ILE A 67 7.94 -6.58 -11.13
CA ILE A 67 8.64 -5.82 -10.08
C ILE A 67 9.18 -4.48 -10.64
N LYS A 68 9.61 -4.49 -11.92
CA LYS A 68 10.01 -3.28 -12.65
C LYS A 68 8.91 -2.20 -12.69
N GLN A 69 7.63 -2.56 -12.83
CA GLN A 69 6.56 -1.55 -12.81
C GLN A 69 6.36 -0.97 -11.41
N LEU A 70 6.57 -1.76 -10.35
CA LEU A 70 6.56 -1.24 -8.97
C LEU A 70 7.71 -0.26 -8.76
N TYR A 71 8.92 -0.60 -9.21
CA TYR A 71 10.05 0.34 -9.18
C TYR A 71 9.83 1.60 -10.03
N ASN A 72 9.16 1.48 -11.20
CA ASN A 72 8.79 2.65 -12.01
C ASN A 72 7.85 3.61 -11.26
N LEU A 73 7.09 3.11 -10.27
CA LEU A 73 6.22 3.90 -9.41
C LEU A 73 6.92 4.41 -8.14
N GLY A 74 8.21 4.11 -7.96
CA GLY A 74 8.98 4.49 -6.76
C GLY A 74 8.84 3.54 -5.57
N VAL A 75 8.16 2.40 -5.74
CA VAL A 75 7.97 1.42 -4.66
C VAL A 75 9.28 0.72 -4.32
N GLU A 76 9.61 0.63 -3.04
CA GLU A 76 10.73 -0.16 -2.53
C GLU A 76 10.28 -1.59 -2.20
N ILE A 77 11.11 -2.58 -2.50
CA ILE A 77 10.84 -3.98 -2.15
C ILE A 77 12.02 -4.54 -1.38
N GLU A 78 11.74 -5.08 -0.19
CA GLU A 78 12.69 -5.75 0.68
C GLU A 78 12.25 -7.20 0.88
N GLU A 79 13.09 -8.16 0.47
CA GLU A 79 12.86 -9.59 0.71
C GLU A 79 13.66 -10.04 1.93
N ASN A 80 12.98 -10.38 3.02
CA ASN A 80 13.58 -10.89 4.26
C ASN A 80 13.37 -12.41 4.41
N SER A 81 14.22 -13.04 5.21
CA SER A 81 14.09 -14.46 5.52
C SER A 81 12.97 -14.71 6.51
N GLU A 82 12.29 -15.86 6.41
CA GLU A 82 11.35 -16.30 7.46
C GLU A 82 12.04 -16.43 8.83
N LEU A 83 13.35 -16.68 8.83
CA LEU A 83 14.14 -16.70 10.06
C LEU A 83 14.23 -15.32 10.71
N ASP A 84 14.28 -14.24 9.93
CA ASP A 84 14.29 -12.87 10.45
C ASP A 84 12.94 -12.55 11.11
N LEU A 85 11.84 -13.02 10.50
CA LEU A 85 10.51 -12.92 11.10
C LEU A 85 10.41 -13.74 12.39
N PHE A 86 10.96 -14.95 12.42
CA PHE A 86 10.99 -15.81 13.61
C PHE A 86 11.82 -15.19 14.74
N GLU A 87 12.98 -14.61 14.42
CA GLU A 87 13.80 -13.90 15.41
C GLU A 87 13.06 -12.67 15.95
N ALA A 88 12.44 -11.87 15.08
CA ALA A 88 11.64 -10.72 15.48
C ALA A 88 10.46 -11.13 16.39
N PHE A 89 9.79 -12.24 16.08
CA PHE A 89 8.73 -12.80 16.91
C PHE A 89 9.23 -13.12 18.33
N ASN A 90 10.35 -13.84 18.45
CA ASN A 90 10.91 -14.20 19.75
C ASN A 90 11.40 -12.98 20.54
N LYS A 91 11.95 -11.96 19.87
CA LYS A 91 12.38 -10.70 20.51
C LYS A 91 11.23 -9.91 21.14
N HIS A 92 10.02 -10.06 20.62
CA HIS A 92 8.82 -9.40 21.15
C HIS A 92 8.05 -10.27 22.16
N ALA A 93 8.64 -11.38 22.63
CA ALA A 93 8.06 -12.17 23.69
C ALA A 93 7.84 -11.32 24.95
N GLY A 94 6.61 -11.29 25.46
CA GLY A 94 6.26 -10.54 26.67
C GLY A 94 5.97 -9.05 26.47
N ASP A 95 5.83 -8.57 25.23
CA ASP A 95 5.40 -7.19 24.98
C ASP A 95 4.03 -6.90 25.62
N GLU A 96 3.96 -5.83 26.41
CA GLU A 96 2.80 -5.45 27.23
C GLU A 96 1.54 -5.16 26.40
N ARG A 97 1.68 -4.91 25.10
CA ARG A 97 0.56 -4.68 24.17
C ARG A 97 -0.14 -5.97 23.78
N ILE A 98 0.54 -7.12 23.86
CA ILE A 98 0.01 -8.42 23.38
C ILE A 98 -1.32 -8.79 24.08
N PRO A 99 -1.47 -8.73 25.42
CA PRO A 99 -2.73 -9.11 26.07
C PRO A 99 -3.94 -8.26 25.64
N ALA A 100 -3.72 -6.96 25.39
CA ALA A 100 -4.78 -6.06 24.95
C ALA A 100 -5.26 -6.40 23.54
N ILE A 101 -4.32 -6.61 22.60
CA ILE A 101 -4.63 -7.00 21.22
C ILE A 101 -5.30 -8.37 21.15
N VAL A 102 -4.86 -9.34 21.97
CA VAL A 102 -5.52 -10.66 22.03
C VAL A 102 -6.99 -10.53 22.43
N LYS A 103 -7.30 -9.66 23.40
CA LYS A 103 -8.68 -9.44 23.84
C LYS A 103 -9.53 -8.78 22.73
N GLU A 104 -8.98 -7.78 22.06
CA GLU A 104 -9.62 -7.11 20.91
C GLU A 104 -9.91 -8.13 19.78
N MET A 105 -8.93 -8.96 19.42
CA MET A 105 -9.11 -10.02 18.42
C MET A 105 -10.18 -11.04 18.85
N GLU A 106 -10.26 -11.41 20.14
CA GLU A 106 -11.29 -12.31 20.66
C GLU A 106 -12.70 -11.70 20.53
N GLU A 107 -12.83 -10.39 20.73
CA GLU A 107 -14.09 -9.64 20.57
C GLU A 107 -14.51 -9.54 19.09
N GLU A 108 -13.56 -9.23 18.19
CA GLU A 108 -13.83 -9.14 16.74
C GLU A 108 -14.20 -10.48 16.10
N LEU A 109 -13.52 -11.58 16.46
CA LEU A 109 -13.73 -12.91 15.87
C LEU A 109 -14.99 -13.62 16.40
N GLY A 110 -15.53 -13.18 17.56
CA GLY A 110 -16.78 -13.67 18.12
C GLY A 110 -16.86 -15.20 18.28
N ALA A 111 -18.04 -15.79 18.00
CA ALA A 111 -18.32 -17.21 18.24
C ALA A 111 -17.61 -18.20 17.28
N GLY A 112 -16.83 -17.71 16.30
CA GLY A 112 -16.11 -18.54 15.31
C GLY A 112 -14.92 -19.33 15.87
N ILE A 113 -14.51 -19.07 17.13
CA ILE A 113 -13.29 -19.60 17.77
C ILE A 113 -13.43 -21.07 18.23
N LYS A 114 -14.52 -21.77 17.93
CA LYS A 114 -14.79 -23.11 18.52
C LYS A 114 -13.89 -24.25 18.01
N ASN A 115 -13.07 -24.08 16.96
CA ASN A 115 -12.11 -25.10 16.54
C ASN A 115 -10.71 -24.91 17.17
N ARG A 116 -10.59 -25.56 18.33
CA ARG A 116 -9.63 -25.40 19.42
C ARG A 116 -8.27 -26.09 19.17
N ARG A 117 -7.53 -25.72 18.11
CA ARG A 117 -6.09 -26.08 17.95
C ARG A 117 -5.17 -24.89 17.65
N SER A 118 -5.54 -23.98 16.76
CA SER A 118 -4.71 -22.83 16.38
C SER A 118 -4.56 -21.79 17.51
N TRP A 119 -5.61 -21.54 18.29
CA TRP A 119 -5.57 -20.56 19.38
C TRP A 119 -4.64 -20.98 20.52
N LYS A 120 -4.52 -22.28 20.76
CA LYS A 120 -3.60 -22.81 21.78
C LYS A 120 -2.15 -22.66 21.35
N SER A 121 -1.81 -22.78 20.06
CA SER A 121 -0.43 -22.53 19.61
C SER A 121 -0.07 -21.05 19.65
N LEU A 122 -1.00 -20.14 19.32
CA LEU A 122 -0.79 -18.69 19.50
C LEU A 122 -0.58 -18.31 20.98
N ARG A 123 -1.36 -18.92 21.90
CA ARG A 123 -1.15 -18.74 23.35
C ARG A 123 0.03 -19.52 23.92
N SER A 124 0.46 -20.63 23.32
CA SER A 124 1.56 -21.48 23.80
C SER A 124 2.88 -21.20 23.08
N MET A 125 2.91 -20.33 22.07
CA MET A 125 4.14 -19.76 21.52
C MET A 125 4.74 -18.70 22.45
N SER A 126 4.11 -18.44 23.61
CA SER A 126 4.87 -18.21 24.84
C SER A 126 5.46 -19.56 25.31
N LEU A 127 6.53 -20.01 24.66
CA LEU A 127 7.34 -21.11 25.19
C LEU A 127 8.33 -20.54 26.25
N PRO A 128 8.83 -21.39 27.16
CA PRO A 128 9.17 -21.08 28.57
C PRO A 128 10.20 -19.97 28.79
#